data_AF-A0A964QU64-F1
#
_entry.id   AF-A0A964QU64-F1
#
_cell.length_a   1.000
_cell.length_b   1.000
_cell.length_c   1.000
_cell.angle_alpha   90.00
_cell.angle_beta   90.00
_cell.angle_gamma   90.00
#
_symmetry.space_group_name_H-M   'P 1'
#
loop_
_entity.id
_entity.type
_entity.pdbx_description
1 polymer ?
#
loop_
_entity_poly.entity_id
_entity_poly.type
_entity_poly.pdbx_seq_one_letter_code
_entity_poly.pdbx_strand_id
1 'polypeptide(L)'
;MKFVLYFSNLISNPGSSTVLSNNPLPHPSVLENVADLLVPAIHRNFDSIDAVLAEPSVNCFAIAGLLLRLLQTPVFHSTISLGAHLGDTPIAVRERSMCTIIEASKLTEHSAILLTSNPAMFAAVNCIAKGQCGLETIEDEILAMRGQTQGWDFFKLNGTHITLL
;
A
#
# COMPACT_ATOMS: atom_id res chain seq x y z
N MET A 1 -14.22 -8.08 -7.03
CA MET A 1 -13.51 -6.85 -6.60
C MET A 1 -12.02 -7.08 -6.75
N LYS A 2 -11.30 -6.11 -7.33
CA LYS A 2 -9.84 -6.19 -7.55
C LYS A 2 -9.13 -5.08 -6.77
N PHE A 3 -7.89 -5.29 -6.37
CA PHE A 3 -7.11 -4.30 -5.63
C PHE A 3 -5.80 -3.97 -6.32
N VAL A 4 -5.41 -2.70 -6.26
CA VAL A 4 -4.04 -2.27 -6.51
C VAL A 4 -3.43 -2.00 -5.15
N LEU A 5 -2.52 -2.85 -4.70
CA LEU A 5 -1.83 -2.65 -3.44
C LEU A 5 -0.46 -2.01 -3.71
N TYR A 6 -0.19 -0.90 -3.05
CA TYR A 6 1.05 -0.15 -3.20
C TYR A 6 1.71 0.08 -1.84
N PHE A 7 3.00 -0.24 -1.76
CA PHE A 7 3.86 0.04 -0.62
C PHE A 7 4.84 1.16 -0.93
N SER A 8 4.72 2.26 -0.19
CA SER A 8 5.60 3.41 -0.28
C SER A 8 6.80 3.28 0.65
N ASN A 9 7.93 2.80 0.14
CA ASN A 9 9.22 2.90 0.84
C ASN A 9 9.94 4.20 0.51
N LEU A 10 9.20 5.31 0.45
CA LEU A 10 9.79 6.63 0.30
C LEU A 10 10.73 6.83 1.48
N ILE A 11 12.03 6.71 1.21
CA ILE A 11 13.13 6.68 2.16
C ILE A 11 12.90 7.78 3.19
N SER A 12 12.33 7.42 4.34
CA SER A 12 12.61 8.13 5.57
C SER A 12 14.09 7.87 5.81
N ASN A 13 14.88 8.93 5.92
CA ASN A 13 16.30 8.79 6.20
C ASN A 13 16.50 7.72 7.30
N PRO A 14 17.38 6.73 7.10
CA PRO A 14 17.59 5.66 8.07
C PRO A 14 18.17 6.31 9.34
N GLY A 15 17.30 6.63 10.30
CA GLY A 15 17.68 7.34 11.52
C GLY A 15 16.56 8.04 12.29
N SER A 16 15.37 8.26 11.73
CA SER A 16 14.31 9.00 12.45
C SER A 16 13.28 8.07 13.09
N SER A 17 13.63 7.40 14.18
CA SER A 17 12.68 6.61 14.99
C SER A 17 11.86 7.46 15.97
N THR A 18 11.86 8.78 15.85
CA THR A 18 11.11 9.66 16.74
C THR A 18 10.51 10.82 15.94
N VAL A 19 9.27 11.15 16.29
CA VAL A 19 8.54 12.38 15.95
C VAL A 19 7.81 12.41 14.60
N LEU A 20 6.49 12.60 14.70
CA LEU A 20 5.51 13.03 13.68
C LEU A 20 5.90 14.29 12.86
N SER A 21 7.11 14.84 12.99
CA SER A 21 7.43 16.20 12.55
C SER A 21 8.44 16.31 11.39
N ASN A 22 9.07 15.23 10.91
CA ASN A 22 10.13 15.33 9.90
C ASN A 22 10.09 14.24 8.82
N ASN A 23 8.91 13.82 8.36
CA ASN A 23 8.84 13.18 7.05
C ASN A 23 8.82 14.31 6.00
N PRO A 24 9.95 14.61 5.33
CA PRO A 24 9.91 15.59 4.26
C PRO A 24 8.89 15.16 3.22
N LEU A 25 8.16 16.12 2.65
CA LEU A 25 7.32 15.83 1.50
C LEU A 25 8.16 15.11 0.43
N PRO A 26 7.63 14.06 -0.19
CA PRO A 26 8.35 13.37 -1.24
C PRO A 26 8.73 14.35 -2.35
N HIS A 27 9.97 14.26 -2.81
CA HIS A 27 10.47 15.12 -3.87
C HIS A 27 9.59 14.95 -5.13
N PRO A 28 9.25 16.02 -5.86
CA PRO A 28 8.33 15.95 -7.01
C PRO A 28 8.72 14.90 -8.05
N SER A 29 10.01 14.76 -8.36
CA SER A 29 10.48 13.74 -9.31
C SER A 29 10.20 12.30 -8.87
N VAL A 30 10.10 12.03 -7.57
CA VAL A 30 9.73 10.69 -7.07
C VAL A 30 8.25 10.45 -7.25
N LEU A 31 7.42 11.47 -7.03
CA LEU A 31 5.99 11.42 -7.29
C LEU A 31 5.69 11.22 -8.78
N GLU A 32 6.39 11.95 -9.66
CA GLU A 32 6.30 11.79 -11.12
C GLU A 32 6.66 10.37 -11.56
N ASN A 33 7.78 9.82 -11.07
CA ASN A 33 8.16 8.44 -11.36
C ASN A 33 7.09 7.44 -10.92
N VAL A 34 6.51 7.63 -9.72
CA VAL A 34 5.43 6.77 -9.21
C VAL A 34 4.20 6.84 -10.12
N ALA A 35 3.81 8.03 -10.58
CA ALA A 35 2.72 8.22 -11.52
C ALA A 35 2.98 7.55 -12.87
N ASP A 36 4.15 7.77 -13.46
CA ASP A 36 4.53 7.21 -14.76
C ASP A 36 4.53 5.68 -14.78
N LEU A 37 4.68 5.05 -13.61
CA LEU A 37 4.63 3.61 -13.45
C LEU A 37 3.24 3.09 -13.12
N LEU A 38 2.60 3.66 -12.09
CA LEU A 38 1.32 3.17 -11.60
C LEU A 38 0.20 3.43 -12.59
N VAL A 39 0.11 4.62 -13.16
CA VAL A 39 -1.03 5.01 -14.00
C VAL A 39 -1.14 4.11 -15.23
N PRO A 40 -0.07 3.86 -16.01
CA PRO A 40 -0.15 2.94 -17.16
C PRO A 40 -0.36 1.48 -16.78
N ALA A 41 0.09 1.05 -15.60
CA ALA A 41 -0.15 -0.32 -15.11
C ALA A 41 -1.62 -0.50 -14.70
N ILE A 42 -2.20 0.50 -14.04
CA ILE A 42 -3.61 0.54 -13.65
C ILE A 42 -4.49 0.52 -14.89
N HIS A 43 -4.28 1.45 -15.84
CA HIS A 43 -5.07 1.50 -17.08
C HIS A 43 -4.97 0.23 -17.94
N ARG A 44 -3.89 -0.56 -17.80
CA ARG A 44 -3.75 -1.85 -18.51
C ARG A 44 -4.53 -2.99 -17.88
N ASN A 45 -4.75 -2.97 -16.57
CA ASN A 45 -5.28 -4.11 -15.82
C ASN A 45 -6.68 -3.87 -15.24
N PHE A 46 -7.10 -2.60 -15.19
CA PHE A 46 -8.34 -2.14 -14.57
C PHE A 46 -9.06 -1.17 -15.50
N ASP A 47 -10.35 -1.41 -15.70
CA ASP A 47 -11.20 -0.53 -16.53
C ASP A 47 -11.49 0.81 -15.83
N SER A 48 -11.65 0.78 -14.51
CA SER A 48 -11.77 1.95 -13.65
C SER A 48 -11.16 1.68 -12.27
N ILE A 49 -10.89 2.76 -11.53
CA ILE A 49 -10.61 2.74 -10.09
C ILE A 49 -11.64 3.63 -9.42
N ASP A 50 -12.39 3.08 -8.47
CA ASP A 50 -13.48 3.79 -7.81
C ASP A 50 -13.01 4.54 -6.57
N ALA A 51 -12.02 3.99 -5.86
CA ALA A 51 -11.54 4.53 -4.59
C ALA A 51 -10.03 4.41 -4.42
N VAL A 52 -9.44 5.41 -3.76
CA VAL A 52 -8.08 5.34 -3.21
C VAL A 52 -8.16 5.36 -1.69
N LEU A 53 -7.72 4.29 -1.06
CA LEU A 53 -7.56 4.17 0.38
C LEU A 53 -6.09 4.34 0.74
N ALA A 54 -5.80 5.22 1.70
CA ALA A 54 -4.44 5.48 2.14
C ALA A 54 -4.30 5.40 3.66
N GLU A 55 -3.18 4.83 4.11
CA GLU A 55 -2.70 5.01 5.48
C GLU A 55 -2.48 6.52 5.76
N PRO A 56 -2.74 7.02 6.99
CA PRO A 56 -2.50 8.41 7.37
C PRO A 56 -1.01 8.76 7.48
N SER A 57 -0.29 8.66 6.37
CA SER A 57 1.10 9.09 6.22
C SER A 57 1.21 10.14 5.11
N VAL A 58 2.09 11.12 5.32
CA VAL A 58 2.34 12.21 4.35
C VAL A 58 2.68 11.66 2.97
N ASN A 59 3.45 10.56 2.93
CA ASN A 59 3.85 9.88 1.70
C ASN A 59 2.65 9.24 0.99
N CYS A 60 1.82 8.47 1.70
CA CYS A 60 0.64 7.84 1.11
C CYS A 60 -0.38 8.89 0.65
N PHE A 61 -0.54 9.99 1.38
CA PHE A 61 -1.42 11.09 0.98
C PHE A 61 -0.92 11.84 -0.25
N ALA A 62 0.39 12.10 -0.35
CA ALA A 62 0.96 12.74 -1.54
C ALA A 62 0.75 11.90 -2.80
N ILE A 63 0.95 10.58 -2.70
CA ILE A 63 0.71 9.64 -3.79
C ILE A 63 -0.79 9.53 -4.09
N ALA A 64 -1.64 9.44 -3.07
CA ALA A 64 -3.10 9.43 -3.25
C ALA A 64 -3.58 10.67 -4.00
N GLY A 65 -3.14 11.87 -3.60
CA GLY A 65 -3.50 13.12 -4.27
C GLY A 65 -3.11 13.14 -5.74
N LEU A 66 -1.92 12.62 -6.06
CA LEU A 66 -1.47 12.48 -7.43
C LEU A 66 -2.32 11.49 -8.23
N LEU A 67 -2.60 10.30 -7.67
CA LEU A 67 -3.39 9.27 -8.33
C LEU A 67 -4.84 9.71 -8.55
N LEU A 68 -5.48 10.35 -7.57
CA LEU A 68 -6.82 10.92 -7.71
C LEU A 68 -6.90 11.90 -8.88
N ARG A 69 -5.88 12.75 -9.03
CA ARG A 69 -5.80 13.70 -10.15
C ARG A 69 -5.60 13.01 -11.49
N LEU A 70 -4.71 12.03 -11.58
CA LEU A 70 -4.31 11.41 -12.84
C LEU A 70 -5.30 10.35 -13.33
N LEU A 71 -5.88 9.58 -12.42
CA LEU A 71 -6.87 8.54 -12.71
C LEU A 71 -8.30 9.08 -12.75
N GLN A 72 -8.49 10.37 -12.42
CA GLN A 72 -9.81 11.00 -12.28
C GLN A 72 -10.73 10.21 -11.33
N THR A 73 -10.14 9.63 -10.28
CA THR A 73 -10.85 8.77 -9.34
C THR A 73 -11.73 9.62 -8.42
N PRO A 74 -13.01 9.25 -8.23
CA PRO A 74 -13.98 10.12 -7.57
C PRO A 74 -13.84 10.18 -6.04
N VAL A 75 -13.27 9.16 -5.39
CA VAL A 75 -13.33 9.05 -3.93
C VAL A 75 -11.98 8.74 -3.29
N PHE A 76 -11.63 9.52 -2.28
CA PHE A 76 -10.48 9.32 -1.41
C PHE A 76 -10.92 8.98 0.02
N HIS A 77 -10.29 7.95 0.59
CA HIS A 77 -10.49 7.57 1.98
C HIS A 77 -9.15 7.45 2.70
N SER A 78 -9.01 8.18 3.80
CA SER A 78 -7.95 7.89 4.76
C SER A 78 -8.44 6.80 5.72
N THR A 79 -7.69 5.71 5.87
CA THR A 79 -8.01 4.66 6.85
C THR A 79 -6.81 4.35 7.74
N ILE A 80 -7.03 4.43 9.05
CA ILE A 80 -6.03 4.07 10.07
C ILE A 80 -5.76 2.56 10.04
N SER A 81 -6.72 1.77 9.56
CA SER A 81 -6.64 0.30 9.45
C SER A 81 -5.49 -0.17 8.55
N LEU A 82 -5.02 0.68 7.62
CA LEU A 82 -3.85 0.42 6.76
C LEU A 82 -2.49 0.64 7.46
N GLY A 83 -2.48 1.14 8.70
CA GLY A 83 -1.29 1.36 9.51
C GLY A 83 -1.10 0.27 10.57
N ALA A 84 0.11 -0.30 10.62
CA ALA A 84 0.54 -1.10 11.78
C ALA A 84 1.32 -0.22 12.77
N HIS A 85 1.05 -0.42 14.05
CA HIS A 85 1.73 0.25 15.15
C HIS A 85 3.06 -0.46 15.48
N LEU A 86 3.99 0.31 16.03
CA LEU A 86 5.24 -0.23 16.51
C LEU A 86 4.96 -1.27 17.62
N GLY A 87 5.41 -2.51 17.43
CA GLY A 87 5.19 -3.61 18.38
C GLY A 87 3.94 -4.45 18.12
N ASP A 88 3.24 -4.25 17.01
CA ASP A 88 2.13 -5.12 16.63
C ASP A 88 2.55 -6.58 16.50
N THR A 89 1.71 -7.47 17.03
CA THR A 89 1.85 -8.91 16.83
C THR A 89 1.38 -9.28 15.41
N PRO A 90 1.88 -10.39 14.83
CA PRO A 90 1.41 -10.88 13.53
C PRO A 90 -0.12 -11.09 13.47
N ILE A 91 -0.73 -11.51 14.58
CA ILE A 91 -2.19 -11.63 14.72
C ILE A 91 -2.87 -10.26 14.53
N ALA A 92 -2.39 -9.22 15.21
CA ALA A 92 -2.97 -7.88 15.11
C ALA A 92 -2.82 -7.28 13.70
N VAL A 93 -1.68 -7.55 13.03
CA VAL A 93 -1.46 -7.16 11.63
C VAL A 93 -2.44 -7.87 10.70
N ARG A 94 -2.65 -9.18 10.89
CA ARG A 94 -3.62 -9.96 10.13
C ARG A 94 -5.05 -9.43 10.31
N GLU A 95 -5.49 -9.23 11.56
CA GLU A 95 -6.84 -8.75 11.85
C GLU A 95 -7.10 -7.37 11.22
N ARG A 96 -6.14 -6.44 11.32
CA ARG A 96 -6.25 -5.13 10.66
C ARG A 96 -6.26 -5.21 9.15
N SER A 97 -5.45 -6.11 8.58
CA SER A 97 -5.42 -6.33 7.13
C SER A 97 -6.76 -6.88 6.63
N MET A 98 -7.39 -7.78 7.38
CA MET A 98 -8.75 -8.26 7.09
C MET A 98 -9.78 -7.13 7.20
N CYS A 99 -9.73 -6.32 8.26
CA CYS A 99 -10.61 -5.16 8.42
C CYS A 99 -10.45 -4.17 7.25
N THR A 100 -9.22 -3.91 6.82
CA THR A 100 -8.91 -3.04 5.67
C THR A 100 -9.56 -3.54 4.39
N ILE A 101 -9.44 -4.84 4.08
CA ILE A 101 -10.05 -5.43 2.89
C ILE A 101 -11.57 -5.29 2.97
N ILE A 102 -12.17 -5.61 4.13
CA ILE A 102 -13.62 -5.49 4.34
C ILE A 102 -14.09 -4.03 4.21
N GLU A 103 -13.35 -3.07 4.76
CA GLU A 103 -13.63 -1.64 4.62
C GLU A 103 -13.59 -1.21 3.16
N ALA A 104 -12.53 -1.58 2.43
CA ALA A 104 -12.41 -1.29 1.02
C ALA A 104 -13.58 -1.86 0.21
N SER A 105 -14.01 -3.09 0.53
CA SER A 105 -15.15 -3.75 -0.12
C SER A 105 -16.50 -3.09 0.14
N LYS A 106 -16.61 -2.27 1.19
CA LYS A 106 -17.83 -1.48 1.45
C LYS A 106 -17.84 -0.17 0.68
N LEU A 107 -16.69 0.32 0.24
CA LEU A 107 -16.52 1.61 -0.40
C LEU A 107 -16.61 1.55 -1.92
N THR A 108 -16.35 0.37 -2.51
CA THR A 108 -16.43 0.15 -3.95
C THR A 108 -16.82 -1.28 -4.26
N GLU A 109 -17.60 -1.43 -5.34
CA GLU A 109 -18.03 -2.73 -5.86
C GLU A 109 -17.03 -3.32 -6.88
N HIS A 110 -16.20 -2.47 -7.52
CA HIS A 110 -15.34 -2.86 -8.64
C HIS A 110 -13.86 -2.96 -8.23
N SER A 111 -13.25 -1.84 -7.85
CA SER A 111 -11.79 -1.74 -7.70
C SER A 111 -11.33 -0.60 -6.79
N ALA A 112 -10.31 -0.88 -5.99
CA ALA A 112 -9.69 0.11 -5.10
C ALA A 112 -8.17 0.09 -5.18
N ILE A 113 -7.55 1.23 -4.94
CA ILE A 113 -6.12 1.34 -4.65
C ILE A 113 -5.93 1.40 -3.14
N LEU A 114 -5.07 0.53 -2.61
CA LEU A 114 -4.68 0.48 -1.20
C LEU A 114 -3.23 0.96 -1.08
N LEU A 115 -3.00 2.09 -0.43
CA LEU A 115 -1.69 2.69 -0.22
C LEU A 115 -1.25 2.53 1.24
N THR A 116 -0.18 1.76 1.47
CA THR A 116 0.42 1.59 2.79
C THR A 116 1.90 1.97 2.77
N SER A 117 2.40 2.48 3.89
CA SER A 117 3.82 2.73 4.13
C SER A 117 4.43 1.71 5.10
N ASN A 118 3.67 0.68 5.45
CA ASN A 118 4.12 -0.40 6.32
C ASN A 118 4.29 -1.71 5.52
N PRO A 119 5.50 -2.29 5.48
CA PRO A 119 5.74 -3.50 4.70
C PRO A 119 5.01 -4.72 5.26
N ALA A 120 4.72 -4.74 6.57
CA ALA A 120 4.00 -5.85 7.19
C ALA A 120 2.51 -5.82 6.82
N MET A 121 1.90 -4.63 6.77
CA MET A 121 0.53 -4.46 6.27
C MET A 121 0.43 -4.82 4.78
N PHE A 122 1.41 -4.40 3.98
CA PHE A 122 1.48 -4.77 2.56
C PHE A 122 1.53 -6.30 2.39
N ALA A 123 2.44 -6.98 3.09
CA ALA A 123 2.57 -8.44 3.06
C ALA A 123 1.26 -9.12 3.45
N ALA A 124 0.68 -8.74 4.60
CA ALA A 124 -0.53 -9.37 5.10
C ALA A 124 -1.74 -9.16 4.18
N VAL A 125 -1.96 -7.94 3.67
CA VAL A 125 -3.05 -7.67 2.71
C VAL A 125 -2.86 -8.48 1.42
N ASN A 126 -1.64 -8.55 0.90
CA ASN A 126 -1.29 -9.34 -0.28
C ASN A 126 -1.62 -10.83 -0.08
N CYS A 127 -1.19 -11.42 1.04
CA CYS A 127 -1.48 -12.82 1.37
C CYS A 127 -2.98 -13.08 1.50
N ILE A 128 -3.69 -12.24 2.26
CA ILE A 128 -5.14 -12.41 2.48
C ILE A 128 -5.92 -12.28 1.18
N ALA A 129 -5.56 -11.31 0.32
CA ALA A 129 -6.21 -11.13 -0.97
C ALA A 129 -5.99 -12.32 -1.92
N LYS A 130 -4.86 -13.04 -1.78
CA LYS A 130 -4.57 -14.30 -2.50
C LYS A 130 -5.23 -15.54 -1.87
N GLY A 131 -6.04 -15.38 -0.82
CA GLY A 131 -6.65 -16.49 -0.08
C GLY A 131 -5.69 -17.21 0.88
N GLN A 132 -4.51 -16.66 1.11
CA GLN A 132 -3.49 -17.20 2.01
C GLN A 132 -3.63 -16.56 3.40
N CYS A 133 -4.57 -17.07 4.20
CA CYS A 133 -4.91 -16.52 5.52
C CYS A 133 -4.15 -17.16 6.70
N GLY A 134 -3.19 -18.06 6.41
CA GLY A 134 -2.38 -18.74 7.44
C GLY A 134 -1.44 -17.77 8.14
N LEU A 135 -1.35 -17.86 9.47
CA LEU A 135 -0.48 -16.99 10.26
C LEU A 135 1.00 -17.16 9.84
N GLU A 136 1.44 -18.42 9.71
CA GLU A 136 2.81 -18.77 9.29
C GLU A 136 3.14 -18.19 7.91
N THR A 137 2.21 -18.26 6.96
CA THR A 137 2.39 -17.69 5.60
C THR A 137 2.53 -16.17 5.63
N ILE A 138 1.74 -15.49 6.46
CA ILE A 138 1.82 -14.03 6.61
C ILE A 138 3.13 -13.65 7.30
N GLU A 139 3.55 -14.38 8.33
CA GLU A 139 4.81 -14.16 9.03
C GLU A 139 6.02 -14.34 8.09
N ASP A 140 6.02 -15.41 7.29
CA ASP A 140 7.05 -15.66 6.27
C ASP A 140 7.12 -14.54 5.24
N GLU A 141 5.98 -14.04 4.77
CA GLU A 141 5.92 -12.92 3.82
C GLU A 141 6.40 -11.61 4.47
N ILE A 142 6.05 -11.34 5.74
CA ILE A 142 6.56 -10.19 6.49
C ILE A 142 8.08 -10.28 6.65
N LEU A 143 8.60 -11.46 6.95
CA LEU A 143 10.05 -11.72 7.07
C LEU A 143 10.75 -11.62 5.71
N ALA A 144 10.14 -12.11 4.63
CA ALA A 144 10.64 -11.97 3.28
C ALA A 144 10.70 -10.50 2.85
N MET A 145 9.67 -9.69 3.15
CA MET A 145 9.68 -8.24 2.94
C MET A 145 10.75 -7.51 3.77
N ARG A 146 11.18 -8.08 4.91
CA ARG A 146 12.33 -7.59 5.70
C ARG A 146 13.68 -8.07 5.14
N GLY A 147 13.71 -9.19 4.40
CA GLY A 147 14.93 -9.90 3.99
C GLY A 147 15.34 -9.80 2.52
N GLN A 148 14.42 -9.80 1.55
CA GLN A 148 14.71 -9.87 0.10
C GLN A 148 13.51 -9.32 -0.70
N THR A 149 13.57 -8.26 -1.50
CA THR A 149 14.12 -8.07 -2.85
C THR A 149 13.82 -9.03 -4.02
N GLN A 150 13.22 -10.21 -3.88
CA GLN A 150 12.92 -11.05 -5.06
C GLN A 150 11.64 -11.89 -4.94
N GLY A 151 10.87 -11.95 -6.04
CA GLY A 151 10.13 -13.16 -6.40
C GLY A 151 8.62 -13.10 -6.61
N TRP A 152 8.01 -11.99 -7.03
CA TRP A 152 6.60 -11.96 -7.47
C TRP A 152 6.44 -10.90 -8.58
N ASP A 153 5.28 -10.76 -9.22
CA ASP A 153 4.95 -9.71 -10.23
C ASP A 153 4.94 -8.29 -9.62
N PHE A 154 5.99 -7.95 -8.88
CA PHE A 154 6.27 -6.65 -8.32
C PHE A 154 6.97 -5.79 -9.36
N PHE A 155 6.49 -4.57 -9.56
CA PHE A 155 7.35 -3.50 -10.03
C PHE A 155 8.17 -3.00 -8.85
N LYS A 156 9.41 -3.47 -8.73
CA LYS A 156 10.35 -3.10 -7.67
C LYS A 156 11.20 -1.93 -8.15
N LEU A 157 10.89 -0.70 -7.72
CA LEU A 157 11.69 0.49 -8.03
C LEU A 157 12.17 1.16 -6.75
N ASN A 158 13.50 1.30 -6.61
CA ASN A 158 14.14 2.00 -5.49
C ASN A 158 13.64 1.60 -4.07
N GLY A 159 13.17 0.35 -3.89
CA GLY A 159 12.64 -0.16 -2.62
C GLY A 159 11.12 -0.12 -2.47
N THR A 160 10.39 0.42 -3.45
CA THR A 160 8.92 0.48 -3.53
C THR A 160 8.36 -0.80 -4.15
N HIS A 161 7.21 -1.28 -3.64
CA HIS A 161 6.56 -2.54 -4.08
C HIS A 161 5.11 -2.30 -4.51
N ILE A 162 4.68 -2.94 -5.60
CA ILE A 162 3.33 -2.83 -6.18
C ILE A 162 2.80 -4.23 -6.48
N THR A 163 1.60 -4.57 -6.02
CA THR A 163 0.91 -5.81 -6.36
C THR A 163 -0.45 -5.50 -6.97
N LEU A 164 -0.78 -6.17 -8.07
CA LEU A 164 -2.12 -6.19 -8.65
C LEU A 164 -2.82 -7.48 -8.20
N LEU A 165 -3.96 -7.35 -7.53
CA LEU A 165 -4.72 -8.41 -6.87
C LEU A 165 -6.12 -8.55 -7.48
#